data_AF-A0A454VZJ5-F1
#
_entry.id   AF-A0A454VZJ5-F1
#
_cell.length_a   1.000
_cell.length_b   1.000
_cell.length_c   1.000
_cell.angle_alpha   90.00
_cell.angle_beta   90.00
_cell.angle_gamma   90.00
#
_symmetry.space_group_name_H-M   'P 1'
#
loop_
_entity.id
_entity.type
_entity.pdbx_description
1 polymer ?
#
loop_
_entity_poly.entity_id
_entity_poly.type
_entity_poly.pdbx_seq_one_letter_code
_entity_poly.pdbx_strand_id
1 'polypeptide(L)'
;MQYVADQGGRLAPAARRGLAHLARLAGDFPTAHAVVPTLGWAGRHHRVNGDIWWPHGDMLRAAAAHKAARTEAEQHGIAGERATSQAQRAFTLAFTDPAPAADEIELARHLVSGLTLRQTGHTIDMAALLLDAGTDHSVLDRAHVLREEIRLSSVAIATAILELVVCFHHAVLGDDQGITDTITRLRDLTESGDYAYYTDIAAFISDRPVGLSSARWIEDEAAVRRRWLHLVHARRSHLQI
;
A
#
# COMPACT_ATOMS: atom_id res chain seq x y z
N MET A 1 -18.47 6.68 15.15
CA MET A 1 -17.12 6.36 15.64
C MET A 1 -16.54 7.46 16.51
N GLN A 2 -16.65 8.75 16.11
CA GLN A 2 -16.15 9.90 16.89
C GLN A 2 -16.58 9.87 18.37
N TYR A 3 -17.88 9.75 18.62
CA TYR A 3 -18.42 9.62 19.98
C TYR A 3 -17.75 8.50 20.81
N VAL A 4 -17.48 7.33 20.22
CA VAL A 4 -16.82 6.21 20.93
C VAL A 4 -15.33 6.48 21.17
N ALA A 5 -14.66 7.18 20.26
CA ALA A 5 -13.26 7.56 20.41
C ALA A 5 -13.07 8.58 21.55
N ASP A 6 -14.03 9.51 21.69
CA ASP A 6 -13.99 10.62 22.66
C ASP A 6 -14.33 10.16 24.08
N GLN A 7 -15.28 9.22 24.22
CA GLN A 7 -15.71 8.70 25.53
C GLN A 7 -14.66 7.76 26.19
N GLY A 8 -13.65 7.33 25.45
CA GLY A 8 -12.62 6.40 25.95
C GLY A 8 -13.13 4.96 26.14
N GLY A 9 -12.41 4.17 26.93
CA GLY A 9 -12.76 2.77 27.23
C GLY A 9 -12.29 1.75 26.18
N ARG A 10 -12.75 0.49 26.33
CA ARG A 10 -12.21 -0.68 25.62
C ARG A 10 -12.31 -0.59 24.10
N LEU A 11 -13.33 0.10 23.57
CA LEU A 11 -13.55 0.23 22.12
C LEU A 11 -12.90 1.47 21.50
N ALA A 12 -12.43 2.43 22.31
CA ALA A 12 -11.87 3.68 21.80
C ALA A 12 -10.66 3.48 20.87
N PRO A 13 -9.70 2.57 21.14
CA PRO A 13 -8.59 2.35 20.20
C PRO A 13 -9.05 1.86 18.83
N ALA A 14 -10.05 0.97 18.78
CA ALA A 14 -10.62 0.48 17.53
C ALA A 14 -11.39 1.58 16.79
N ALA A 15 -12.13 2.44 17.51
CA ALA A 15 -12.82 3.58 16.93
C ALA A 15 -11.84 4.62 16.35
N ARG A 16 -10.77 4.95 17.07
CA ARG A 16 -9.71 5.85 16.59
C ARG A 16 -9.01 5.29 15.36
N ARG A 17 -8.71 3.99 15.34
CA ARG A 17 -8.17 3.31 14.16
C ARG A 17 -9.14 3.41 12.97
N GLY A 18 -10.44 3.23 13.21
CA GLY A 18 -11.48 3.42 12.19
C GLY A 18 -11.51 4.85 11.63
N LEU A 19 -11.40 5.86 12.50
CA LEU A 19 -11.34 7.27 12.08
C LEU A 19 -10.07 7.56 11.27
N ALA A 20 -8.91 7.03 11.67
CA ALA A 20 -7.68 7.15 10.89
C ALA A 20 -7.81 6.49 9.50
N HIS A 21 -8.51 5.36 9.43
CA HIS A 21 -8.80 4.70 8.15
C HIS A 21 -9.74 5.53 7.27
N LEU A 22 -10.80 6.12 7.83
CA LEU A 22 -11.72 7.01 7.10
C LEU A 22 -11.04 8.28 6.61
N ALA A 23 -10.15 8.88 7.42
CA ALA A 23 -9.36 10.02 6.97
C ALA A 23 -8.43 9.63 5.81
N ARG A 24 -7.78 8.46 5.88
CA ARG A 24 -6.96 7.95 4.78
C ARG A 24 -7.79 7.66 3.53
N LEU A 25 -8.97 7.05 3.67
CA LEU A 25 -9.93 6.83 2.58
C LEU A 25 -10.22 8.12 1.80
N ALA A 26 -10.46 9.22 2.52
CA ALA A 26 -10.70 10.54 1.95
C ALA A 26 -9.45 11.28 1.45
N GLY A 27 -8.26 10.67 1.56
CA GLY A 27 -6.99 11.32 1.22
C GLY A 27 -6.52 12.39 2.22
N ASP A 28 -7.11 12.50 3.41
CA ASP A 28 -6.69 13.44 4.47
C ASP A 28 -5.62 12.82 5.38
N PHE A 29 -4.39 12.74 4.86
CA PHE A 29 -3.27 12.13 5.57
C PHE A 29 -2.83 12.89 6.84
N PRO A 30 -2.86 14.25 6.90
CA PRO A 30 -2.63 14.97 8.14
C PRO A 30 -3.56 14.54 9.28
N THR A 31 -4.86 14.42 9.00
CA THR A 31 -5.84 13.96 9.99
C THR A 31 -5.57 12.51 10.39
N ALA A 32 -5.29 11.62 9.44
CA ALA A 32 -4.95 10.23 9.74
C ALA A 32 -3.69 10.10 10.60
N HIS A 33 -2.64 10.88 10.30
CA HIS A 33 -1.36 10.85 10.98
C HIS A 33 -1.44 11.42 12.40
N ALA A 34 -2.23 12.47 12.63
CA ALA A 34 -2.44 13.07 13.95
C ALA A 34 -3.00 12.07 14.98
N VAL A 35 -3.73 11.04 14.54
CA VAL A 35 -4.32 10.02 15.42
C VAL A 35 -3.29 8.97 15.85
N VAL A 36 -2.22 8.73 15.10
CA VAL A 36 -1.25 7.64 15.33
C VAL A 36 -0.72 7.58 16.78
N PRO A 37 -0.30 8.69 17.42
CA PRO A 37 0.21 8.65 18.79
C PRO A 37 -0.84 8.20 19.83
N THR A 38 -2.13 8.28 19.50
CA THR A 38 -3.25 7.98 20.41
C THR A 38 -3.74 6.53 20.32
N LEU A 39 -3.23 5.76 19.35
CA LEU A 39 -3.72 4.41 19.03
C LEU A 39 -3.14 3.35 19.96
N GLY A 40 -1.86 3.46 20.32
CA GLY A 40 -1.11 2.43 21.03
C GLY A 40 -1.19 1.05 20.36
N TRP A 41 -0.82 0.00 21.08
CA TRP A 41 -0.87 -1.38 20.58
C TRP A 41 -2.27 -1.80 20.12
N ALA A 42 -3.30 -1.55 20.95
CA ALA A 42 -4.67 -1.96 20.67
C ALA A 42 -5.23 -1.31 19.38
N GLY A 43 -4.79 -0.09 19.05
CA GLY A 43 -5.12 0.60 17.81
C GLY A 43 -4.20 0.27 16.64
N ARG A 44 -3.23 -0.65 16.80
CA ARG A 44 -2.24 -1.04 15.79
C ARG A 44 -1.41 0.14 15.27
N HIS A 45 -0.95 1.00 16.18
CA HIS A 45 -0.31 2.27 15.82
C HIS A 45 0.83 2.13 14.80
N HIS A 46 1.72 1.15 14.96
CA HIS A 46 2.81 0.91 14.02
C HIS A 46 2.32 0.56 12.61
N ARG A 47 1.32 -0.33 12.50
CA ARG A 47 0.78 -0.70 11.19
C ARG A 47 0.05 0.46 10.52
N VAL A 48 -0.76 1.20 11.27
CA VAL A 48 -1.44 2.39 10.76
C VAL A 48 -0.42 3.44 10.27
N ASN A 49 0.69 3.61 11.00
CA ASN A 49 1.77 4.50 10.56
C ASN A 49 2.37 4.03 9.24
N GLY A 50 2.62 2.72 9.06
CA GLY A 50 3.08 2.18 7.77
C GLY A 50 2.08 2.40 6.63
N ASP A 51 0.79 2.13 6.89
CA ASP A 51 -0.33 2.35 5.95
C ASP A 51 -0.46 3.83 5.52
N ILE A 52 0.04 4.76 6.33
CA ILE A 52 0.05 6.20 6.05
C ILE A 52 1.29 6.62 5.26
N TRP A 53 2.46 6.04 5.51
CA TRP A 53 3.72 6.48 4.89
C TRP A 53 3.98 5.87 3.51
N TRP A 54 3.49 4.66 3.21
CA TRP A 54 3.75 4.08 1.89
C TRP A 54 3.10 4.87 0.73
N PRO A 55 1.89 5.46 0.83
CA PRO A 55 1.31 6.29 -0.23
C PRO A 55 2.15 7.55 -0.52
N HIS A 56 2.95 8.00 0.45
CA HIS A 56 3.87 9.15 0.30
C HIS A 56 5.18 8.78 -0.43
N GLY A 57 5.32 7.54 -0.89
CA GLY A 57 6.54 7.03 -1.52
C GLY A 57 7.70 6.79 -0.53
N ASP A 58 7.48 6.97 0.78
CA ASP A 58 8.50 6.75 1.81
C ASP A 58 8.51 5.28 2.25
N MET A 59 9.03 4.43 1.36
CA MET A 59 9.03 2.97 1.54
C MET A 59 9.89 2.53 2.72
N LEU A 60 10.98 3.24 3.02
CA LEU A 60 11.85 2.91 4.15
C LEU A 60 11.13 3.15 5.49
N ARG A 61 10.48 4.31 5.64
CA ARG A 61 9.71 4.61 6.86
C ARG A 61 8.51 3.69 7.01
N ALA A 62 7.81 3.40 5.92
CA ALA A 62 6.70 2.47 5.93
C ALA A 62 7.15 1.04 6.32
N ALA A 63 8.19 0.52 5.68
CA ALA A 63 8.74 -0.81 5.96
C ALA A 63 9.26 -0.94 7.41
N ALA A 64 9.87 0.12 7.95
CA ALA A 64 10.30 0.16 9.35
C ALA A 64 9.11 0.11 10.31
N ALA A 65 8.03 0.85 10.02
CA ALA A 65 6.80 0.82 10.81
C ALA A 65 6.12 -0.56 10.76
N HIS A 66 6.03 -1.19 9.59
CA HIS A 66 5.50 -2.54 9.45
C HIS A 66 6.36 -3.60 10.17
N LYS A 67 7.69 -3.44 10.19
CA LYS A 67 8.58 -4.30 10.99
C LYS A 67 8.31 -4.16 12.48
N ALA A 68 8.16 -2.93 12.97
CA ALA A 68 7.82 -2.68 14.37
C ALA A 68 6.45 -3.30 14.72
N ALA A 69 5.45 -3.18 13.85
CA ALA A 69 4.14 -3.80 14.02
C ALA A 69 4.23 -5.33 14.09
N ARG A 70 5.05 -5.96 13.23
CA ARG A 70 5.30 -7.40 13.24
C ARG A 70 5.94 -7.84 14.56
N THR A 71 6.97 -7.13 15.01
CA THR A 71 7.68 -7.45 16.26
C THR A 71 6.77 -7.28 17.48
N GLU A 72 5.99 -6.20 17.53
CA GLU A 72 5.01 -5.99 18.61
C GLU A 72 3.94 -7.10 18.59
N ALA A 73 3.46 -7.51 17.41
CA ALA A 73 2.53 -8.64 17.28
C ALA A 73 3.09 -9.99 17.73
N GLU A 74 4.37 -10.22 17.51
CA GLU A 74 5.07 -11.40 18.02
C GLU A 74 5.16 -11.38 19.55
N GLN A 75 5.53 -10.25 20.15
CA GLN A 75 5.58 -10.08 21.61
C GLN A 75 4.22 -10.33 22.27
N HIS A 76 3.13 -9.96 21.60
CA HIS A 76 1.76 -10.17 22.06
C HIS A 76 1.14 -11.51 21.61
N GLY A 77 1.88 -12.37 20.90
CA GLY A 77 1.40 -13.68 20.45
C GLY A 77 0.26 -13.64 19.41
N ILE A 78 0.12 -12.56 18.65
CA ILE A 78 -0.97 -12.39 17.66
C ILE A 78 -0.48 -12.77 16.26
N ALA A 79 -0.59 -14.05 15.91
CA ALA A 79 -0.10 -14.59 14.63
C ALA A 79 -0.65 -13.88 13.40
N GLY A 80 -1.96 -13.56 13.38
CA GLY A 80 -2.58 -12.89 12.23
C GLY A 80 -2.05 -11.48 12.00
N GLU A 81 -1.87 -10.68 13.05
CA GLU A 81 -1.29 -9.33 12.93
C GLU A 81 0.19 -9.39 12.52
N ARG A 82 0.92 -10.40 13.01
CA ARG A 82 2.31 -10.66 12.63
C ARG A 82 2.40 -10.96 11.12
N ALA A 83 1.56 -11.85 10.61
CA ALA A 83 1.51 -12.19 9.18
C ALA A 83 1.09 -11.00 8.30
N THR A 84 0.05 -10.26 8.69
CA THR A 84 -0.39 -9.06 7.96
C THR A 84 0.70 -7.99 7.91
N SER A 85 1.35 -7.71 9.05
CA SER A 85 2.43 -6.71 9.09
C SER A 85 3.64 -7.12 8.27
N GLN A 86 3.98 -8.42 8.25
CA GLN A 86 5.04 -8.95 7.38
C GLN A 86 4.69 -8.80 5.90
N ALA A 87 3.46 -9.11 5.48
CA ALA A 87 3.03 -8.96 4.09
C ALA A 87 3.10 -7.50 3.62
N GLN A 88 2.70 -6.54 4.46
CA GLN A 88 2.80 -5.12 4.15
C GLN A 88 4.26 -4.63 4.08
N ARG A 89 5.13 -5.16 4.95
CA ARG A 89 6.58 -4.91 4.87
C ARG A 89 7.15 -5.42 3.54
N ALA A 90 6.80 -6.65 3.14
CA ALA A 90 7.22 -7.22 1.86
C ALA A 90 6.73 -6.36 0.68
N PHE A 91 5.45 -5.96 0.68
CA PHE A 91 4.86 -5.09 -0.33
C PHE A 91 5.59 -3.74 -0.46
N THR A 92 5.88 -3.07 0.66
CA THR A 92 6.58 -1.78 0.64
C THR A 92 8.02 -1.90 0.15
N LEU A 93 8.75 -2.95 0.57
CA LEU A 93 10.13 -3.17 0.13
C LEU A 93 10.22 -3.59 -1.35
N ALA A 94 9.22 -4.27 -1.89
CA ALA A 94 9.20 -4.70 -3.29
C ALA A 94 9.24 -3.53 -4.30
N PHE A 95 8.84 -2.31 -3.91
CA PHE A 95 9.04 -1.10 -4.73
C PHE A 95 10.49 -0.63 -4.82
N THR A 96 11.33 -0.98 -3.85
CA THR A 96 12.70 -0.46 -3.72
C THR A 96 13.70 -1.42 -4.40
N ASP A 97 14.26 -2.34 -3.63
CA ASP A 97 15.27 -3.30 -4.05
C ASP A 97 14.67 -4.71 -4.16
N PRO A 98 14.76 -5.37 -5.33
CA PRO A 98 14.26 -6.73 -5.51
C PRO A 98 14.88 -7.75 -4.55
N ALA A 99 16.18 -7.65 -4.24
CA ALA A 99 16.87 -8.72 -3.52
C ALA A 99 16.39 -8.86 -2.05
N PRO A 100 16.35 -7.78 -1.23
CA PRO A 100 15.77 -7.85 0.12
C PRO A 100 14.26 -8.13 0.12
N ALA A 101 13.54 -7.79 -0.95
CA ALA A 101 12.10 -8.00 -1.02
C ALA A 101 11.74 -9.49 -1.17
N ALA A 102 12.54 -10.29 -1.88
CA ALA A 102 12.30 -11.72 -2.06
C ALA A 102 12.26 -12.48 -0.72
N ASP A 103 13.24 -12.25 0.15
CA ASP A 103 13.30 -12.88 1.50
C ASP A 103 12.09 -12.47 2.35
N GLU A 104 11.66 -11.21 2.27
CA GLU A 104 10.52 -10.70 3.05
C GLU A 104 9.19 -11.27 2.52
N ILE A 105 9.07 -11.54 1.21
CA ILE A 105 7.94 -12.24 0.59
C ILE A 105 7.91 -13.70 1.03
N GLU A 106 9.04 -14.39 1.03
CA GLU A 106 9.13 -15.79 1.50
C GLU A 106 8.71 -15.90 2.97
N LEU A 107 9.23 -15.01 3.82
CA LEU A 107 8.83 -14.94 5.22
C LEU A 107 7.33 -14.65 5.38
N ALA A 108 6.76 -13.77 4.54
CA ALA A 108 5.33 -13.51 4.56
C ALA A 108 4.50 -14.76 4.20
N ARG A 109 4.91 -15.51 3.16
CA ARG A 109 4.28 -16.78 2.75
C ARG A 109 4.35 -17.81 3.88
N HIS A 110 5.49 -17.91 4.54
CA HIS A 110 5.65 -18.80 5.68
C HIS A 110 4.71 -18.41 6.84
N LEU A 111 4.67 -17.13 7.22
CA LEU A 111 3.88 -16.66 8.36
C LEU A 111 2.36 -16.69 8.14
N VAL A 112 1.90 -16.56 6.88
CA VAL A 112 0.48 -16.69 6.55
C VAL A 112 0.03 -18.15 6.42
N SER A 113 0.97 -19.09 6.27
CA SER A 113 0.67 -20.51 6.15
C SER A 113 -0.12 -21.03 7.35
N GLY A 114 -1.21 -21.75 7.09
CA GLY A 114 -2.13 -22.24 8.12
C GLY A 114 -3.10 -21.18 8.67
N LEU A 115 -3.07 -19.94 8.18
CA LEU A 115 -4.02 -18.89 8.53
C LEU A 115 -5.05 -18.64 7.42
N THR A 116 -6.30 -18.39 7.78
CA THR A 116 -7.36 -18.01 6.83
C THR A 116 -7.38 -16.49 6.62
N LEU A 117 -6.31 -15.93 6.03
CA LEU A 117 -6.15 -14.48 5.82
C LEU A 117 -6.05 -14.11 4.33
N ARG A 118 -7.15 -14.26 3.59
CA ARG A 118 -7.19 -14.04 2.13
C ARG A 118 -6.62 -12.69 1.68
N GLN A 119 -6.99 -11.59 2.32
CA GLN A 119 -6.47 -10.25 1.99
C GLN A 119 -4.94 -10.13 2.21
N THR A 120 -4.42 -10.81 3.23
CA THR A 120 -2.97 -10.86 3.47
C THR A 120 -2.29 -11.65 2.34
N GLY A 121 -2.89 -12.75 1.88
CA GLY A 121 -2.46 -13.47 0.68
C GLY A 121 -2.36 -12.57 -0.55
N HIS A 122 -3.43 -11.84 -0.89
CA HIS A 122 -3.41 -10.91 -2.03
C HIS A 122 -2.30 -9.84 -1.90
N THR A 123 -2.00 -9.38 -0.68
CA THR A 123 -0.90 -8.42 -0.44
C THR A 123 0.46 -9.02 -0.77
N ILE A 124 0.67 -10.29 -0.43
CA ILE A 124 1.91 -11.03 -0.75
C ILE A 124 2.03 -11.23 -2.26
N ASP A 125 0.93 -11.56 -2.95
CA ASP A 125 0.95 -11.76 -4.39
C ASP A 125 1.16 -10.45 -5.15
N MET A 126 0.60 -9.33 -4.67
CA MET A 126 0.94 -7.99 -5.15
C MET A 126 2.42 -7.64 -4.94
N ALA A 127 3.01 -8.03 -3.80
CA ALA A 127 4.45 -7.83 -3.56
C ALA A 127 5.31 -8.64 -4.54
N ALA A 128 4.90 -9.87 -4.88
CA ALA A 128 5.57 -10.68 -5.89
C ALA A 128 5.47 -10.06 -7.30
N LEU A 129 4.32 -9.49 -7.67
CA LEU A 129 4.18 -8.75 -8.93
C LEU A 129 5.09 -7.52 -8.99
N LEU A 130 5.27 -6.81 -7.86
CA LEU A 130 6.21 -5.68 -7.76
C LEU A 130 7.66 -6.12 -7.86
N LEU A 131 8.00 -7.26 -7.27
CA LEU A 131 9.34 -7.84 -7.37
C LEU A 131 9.71 -8.05 -8.85
N ASP A 132 8.77 -8.59 -9.62
CA ASP A 132 8.94 -8.95 -11.04
C ASP A 132 8.65 -7.78 -12.00
N ALA A 133 8.36 -6.58 -11.49
CA ALA A 133 8.02 -5.42 -12.30
C ALA A 133 9.20 -5.01 -13.20
N GLY A 134 8.94 -4.95 -14.52
CA GLY A 134 9.92 -4.63 -15.55
C GLY A 134 10.77 -5.80 -16.05
N THR A 135 10.64 -7.00 -15.47
CA THR A 135 11.49 -8.16 -15.83
C THR A 135 10.71 -9.33 -16.41
N ASP A 136 9.57 -9.67 -15.83
CA ASP A 136 8.77 -10.84 -16.24
C ASP A 136 7.60 -10.42 -17.14
N HIS A 137 7.52 -11.04 -18.32
CA HIS A 137 6.44 -10.83 -19.28
C HIS A 137 5.09 -11.34 -18.78
N SER A 138 5.07 -12.26 -17.81
CA SER A 138 3.86 -12.83 -17.23
C SER A 138 3.20 -11.96 -16.14
N VAL A 139 3.81 -10.82 -15.76
CA VAL A 139 3.28 -9.93 -14.72
C VAL A 139 1.84 -9.51 -15.01
N LEU A 140 1.52 -9.17 -16.26
CA LEU A 140 0.19 -8.73 -16.64
C LEU A 140 -0.85 -9.87 -16.58
N ASP A 141 -0.47 -11.08 -16.98
CA ASP A 141 -1.34 -12.27 -16.91
C ASP A 141 -1.62 -12.64 -15.44
N ARG A 142 -0.57 -12.65 -14.60
CA ARG A 142 -0.70 -12.90 -13.15
C ARG A 142 -1.52 -11.81 -12.46
N ALA A 143 -1.35 -10.55 -12.86
CA ALA A 143 -2.19 -9.45 -12.36
C ALA A 143 -3.65 -9.60 -12.81
N HIS A 144 -3.91 -10.10 -14.02
CA HIS A 144 -5.27 -10.41 -14.47
C HIS A 144 -5.95 -11.48 -13.61
N VAL A 145 -5.25 -12.58 -13.33
CA VAL A 145 -5.76 -13.64 -12.43
C VAL A 145 -6.04 -13.07 -11.04
N LEU A 146 -5.08 -12.33 -10.46
CA LEU A 146 -5.24 -11.76 -9.13
C LEU A 146 -6.39 -10.73 -9.05
N ARG A 147 -6.64 -9.99 -10.14
CA ARG A 147 -7.77 -9.07 -10.23
C ARG A 147 -9.11 -9.80 -10.11
N GLU A 148 -9.27 -10.93 -10.80
CA GLU A 148 -10.49 -11.74 -10.70
C GLU A 148 -10.66 -12.33 -9.29
N GLU A 149 -9.58 -12.80 -8.66
CA GLU A 149 -9.61 -13.29 -7.28
C GLU A 149 -10.03 -12.20 -6.28
N ILE A 150 -9.48 -10.99 -6.42
CA ILE A 150 -9.85 -9.84 -5.60
C ILE A 150 -11.32 -9.48 -5.81
N ARG A 151 -11.80 -9.49 -7.06
CA ARG A 151 -13.20 -9.18 -7.39
C ARG A 151 -14.17 -10.11 -6.68
N LEU A 152 -13.87 -11.40 -6.60
CA LEU A 152 -14.66 -12.38 -5.84
C LEU A 152 -14.71 -12.09 -4.34
N SER A 153 -13.72 -11.35 -3.80
CA SER A 153 -13.70 -10.94 -2.39
C SER A 153 -14.38 -9.59 -2.12
N SER A 154 -14.79 -8.85 -3.15
CA SER A 154 -15.44 -7.52 -3.06
C SER A 154 -14.65 -6.46 -2.28
N VAL A 155 -13.32 -6.56 -2.27
CA VAL A 155 -12.43 -5.61 -1.58
C VAL A 155 -11.94 -4.54 -2.56
N ALA A 156 -12.72 -3.48 -2.74
CA ALA A 156 -12.44 -2.41 -3.72
C ALA A 156 -11.02 -1.82 -3.61
N ILE A 157 -10.53 -1.59 -2.38
CA ILE A 157 -9.17 -1.07 -2.15
C ILE A 157 -8.08 -1.99 -2.73
N ALA A 158 -8.26 -3.30 -2.65
CA ALA A 158 -7.24 -4.23 -3.12
C ALA A 158 -7.11 -4.19 -4.65
N THR A 159 -8.21 -3.98 -5.37
CA THR A 159 -8.17 -3.77 -6.83
C THR A 159 -7.42 -2.49 -7.18
N ALA A 160 -7.68 -1.39 -6.47
CA ALA A 160 -6.98 -0.13 -6.73
C ALA A 160 -5.47 -0.21 -6.41
N ILE A 161 -5.08 -0.91 -5.34
CA ILE A 161 -3.65 -1.16 -5.05
C ILE A 161 -3.02 -2.04 -6.15
N LEU A 162 -3.73 -3.06 -6.64
CA LEU A 162 -3.24 -3.87 -7.76
C LEU A 162 -3.02 -3.03 -9.02
N GLU A 163 -3.93 -2.11 -9.34
CA GLU A 163 -3.73 -1.20 -10.49
C GLU A 163 -2.51 -0.28 -10.31
N LEU A 164 -2.16 0.12 -9.08
CA LEU A 164 -0.92 0.84 -8.82
C LEU A 164 0.32 -0.04 -9.08
N VAL A 165 0.29 -1.31 -8.71
CA VAL A 165 1.36 -2.27 -9.01
C VAL A 165 1.54 -2.43 -10.52
N VAL A 166 0.44 -2.57 -11.26
CA VAL A 166 0.45 -2.67 -12.72
C VAL A 166 0.94 -1.36 -13.35
N CYS A 167 0.53 -0.21 -12.82
CA CYS A 167 1.02 1.10 -13.27
C CYS A 167 2.52 1.24 -13.05
N PHE A 168 3.05 0.76 -11.92
CA PHE A 168 4.49 0.75 -11.67
C PHE A 168 5.24 -0.12 -12.68
N HIS A 169 4.72 -1.31 -13.01
CA HIS A 169 5.29 -2.16 -14.06
C HIS A 169 5.36 -1.45 -15.42
N HIS A 170 4.24 -0.86 -15.88
CA HIS A 170 4.24 -0.12 -17.16
C HIS A 170 5.16 1.10 -17.12
N ALA A 171 5.21 1.81 -15.99
CA ALA A 171 6.12 2.94 -15.82
C ALA A 171 7.58 2.50 -15.88
N VAL A 172 7.96 1.36 -15.30
CA VAL A 172 9.32 0.81 -15.44
C VAL A 172 9.63 0.50 -16.91
N LEU A 173 8.71 -0.12 -17.64
CA LEU A 173 8.89 -0.46 -19.06
C LEU A 173 8.79 0.74 -20.02
N GLY A 174 8.26 1.88 -19.57
CA GLY A 174 7.97 3.02 -20.45
C GLY A 174 6.76 2.79 -21.38
N ASP A 175 5.83 1.93 -20.98
CA ASP A 175 4.61 1.64 -21.73
C ASP A 175 3.53 2.70 -21.46
N ASP A 176 3.50 3.73 -22.31
CA ASP A 176 2.58 4.85 -22.20
C ASP A 176 1.10 4.49 -22.34
N GLN A 177 0.78 3.47 -23.14
CA GLN A 177 -0.60 3.01 -23.30
C GLN A 177 -1.05 2.29 -22.04
N GLY A 178 -0.23 1.37 -21.53
CA GLY A 178 -0.50 0.66 -20.28
C GLY A 178 -0.70 1.60 -19.08
N ILE A 179 0.13 2.65 -18.97
CA ILE A 179 -0.03 3.71 -17.96
C ILE A 179 -1.37 4.45 -18.11
N THR A 180 -1.76 4.78 -19.34
CA THR A 180 -3.03 5.49 -19.60
C THR A 180 -4.23 4.64 -19.18
N ASP A 181 -4.16 3.35 -19.49
CA ASP A 181 -5.22 2.40 -19.18
C ASP A 181 -5.33 2.16 -17.67
N THR A 182 -4.22 2.04 -16.94
CA THR A 182 -4.24 1.89 -15.46
C THR A 182 -4.78 3.12 -14.77
N ILE A 183 -4.41 4.33 -15.20
CA ILE A 183 -4.94 5.58 -14.65
C ILE A 183 -6.46 5.68 -14.88
N THR A 184 -6.93 5.27 -16.06
CA THR A 184 -8.37 5.24 -16.36
C THR A 184 -9.10 4.27 -15.45
N ARG A 185 -8.61 3.03 -15.31
CA ARG A 185 -9.19 2.05 -14.38
C ARG A 185 -9.19 2.54 -12.94
N LEU A 186 -8.12 3.19 -12.49
CA LEU A 186 -8.05 3.77 -11.15
C LEU A 186 -9.13 4.83 -10.93
N ARG A 187 -9.36 5.73 -11.89
CA ARG A 187 -10.42 6.74 -11.80
C ARG A 187 -11.79 6.09 -11.67
N ASP A 188 -12.08 5.07 -12.47
CA ASP A 188 -13.35 4.33 -12.40
C ASP A 188 -13.52 3.64 -11.04
N LEU A 189 -12.45 3.02 -10.51
CA LEU A 189 -12.46 2.36 -9.20
C LEU A 189 -12.65 3.33 -8.02
N THR A 190 -12.25 4.59 -8.19
CA THR A 190 -12.27 5.62 -7.14
C THR A 190 -13.27 6.73 -7.40
N GLU A 191 -14.28 6.51 -8.28
CA GLU A 191 -15.28 7.51 -8.65
C GLU A 191 -16.06 8.03 -7.43
N SER A 192 -16.26 7.20 -6.40
CA SER A 192 -16.90 7.60 -5.14
C SER A 192 -16.08 8.60 -4.31
N GLY A 193 -14.83 8.86 -4.69
CA GLY A 193 -13.85 9.67 -3.95
C GLY A 193 -13.00 8.87 -2.98
N ASP A 194 -13.42 7.66 -2.59
CA ASP A 194 -12.62 6.78 -1.73
C ASP A 194 -11.36 6.35 -2.46
N TYR A 195 -10.20 6.58 -1.82
CA TYR A 195 -8.88 6.30 -2.37
C TYR A 195 -8.55 7.01 -3.68
N ALA A 196 -9.23 8.12 -4.03
CA ALA A 196 -8.97 8.88 -5.25
C ALA A 196 -7.50 9.32 -5.39
N TYR A 197 -6.79 9.50 -4.27
CA TYR A 197 -5.35 9.80 -4.22
C TYR A 197 -4.46 8.73 -4.89
N TYR A 198 -4.96 7.51 -5.16
CA TYR A 198 -4.23 6.53 -5.97
C TYR A 198 -4.09 6.95 -7.43
N THR A 199 -5.01 7.76 -7.97
CA THR A 199 -4.84 8.35 -9.30
C THR A 199 -3.69 9.36 -9.33
N ASP A 200 -3.50 10.13 -8.25
CA ASP A 200 -2.35 11.02 -8.09
C ASP A 200 -1.05 10.23 -8.04
N ILE A 201 -1.01 9.15 -7.25
CA ILE A 201 0.18 8.29 -7.16
C ILE A 201 0.52 7.67 -8.53
N ALA A 202 -0.47 7.20 -9.30
CA ALA A 202 -0.24 6.69 -10.64
C ALA A 202 0.31 7.79 -11.59
N ALA A 203 -0.19 9.02 -11.47
CA ALA A 203 0.37 10.17 -12.19
C ALA A 203 1.80 10.50 -11.74
N PHE A 204 2.10 10.41 -10.45
CA PHE A 204 3.46 10.60 -9.92
C PHE A 204 4.43 9.53 -10.41
N ILE A 205 4.02 8.25 -10.39
CA ILE A 205 4.79 7.11 -10.90
C ILE A 205 5.17 7.32 -12.38
N SER A 206 4.28 7.93 -13.16
CA SER A 206 4.44 8.11 -14.61
C SER A 206 4.93 9.49 -15.06
N ASP A 207 5.33 10.36 -14.11
CA ASP A 207 5.67 11.77 -14.35
C ASP A 207 4.58 12.58 -15.09
N ARG A 208 3.32 12.19 -14.95
CA ARG A 208 2.20 12.86 -15.61
C ARG A 208 1.63 14.00 -14.76
N PRO A 209 0.96 14.99 -15.37
CA PRO A 209 0.21 15.99 -14.63
C PRO A 209 -0.90 15.33 -13.80
N VAL A 210 -1.04 15.77 -12.55
CA VAL A 210 -2.17 15.41 -11.71
C VAL A 210 -3.38 16.27 -12.12
N GLY A 211 -4.57 15.66 -12.10
CA GLY A 211 -5.83 16.39 -12.28
C GLY A 211 -6.21 17.17 -11.02
N LEU A 212 -7.51 17.43 -10.86
CA LEU A 212 -8.02 17.95 -9.59
C LEU A 212 -7.92 16.85 -8.53
N SER A 213 -7.05 17.05 -7.54
CA SER A 213 -6.91 16.16 -6.39
C SER A 213 -7.53 16.78 -5.13
N SER A 214 -8.22 15.94 -4.35
CA SER A 214 -8.67 16.25 -2.99
C SER A 214 -7.68 15.78 -1.91
N ALA A 215 -6.59 15.11 -2.31
CA ALA A 215 -5.62 14.55 -1.38
C ALA A 215 -4.87 15.66 -0.64
N ARG A 216 -4.73 15.47 0.66
CA ARG A 216 -3.89 16.31 1.53
C ARG A 216 -2.75 15.44 2.01
N TRP A 217 -1.58 15.65 1.45
CA TRP A 217 -0.34 14.97 1.85
C TRP A 217 0.20 15.54 3.17
N ILE A 218 0.95 14.72 3.93
CA ILE A 218 1.63 15.17 5.17
C ILE A 218 2.76 16.14 4.82
N GLU A 219 3.44 15.88 3.72
CA GLU A 219 4.51 16.69 3.16
C GLU A 219 4.05 17.38 1.88
N ASP A 220 4.93 18.20 1.31
CA ASP A 220 4.73 18.82 0.01
C ASP A 220 4.47 17.75 -1.08
N GLU A 221 3.47 17.97 -1.93
CA GLU A 221 3.10 17.06 -3.03
C GLU A 221 4.29 16.77 -3.97
N ALA A 222 5.10 17.78 -4.29
CA ALA A 222 6.29 17.61 -5.11
C ALA A 222 7.32 16.70 -4.42
N ALA A 223 7.41 16.68 -3.09
CA ALA A 223 8.25 15.72 -2.37
C ALA A 223 7.73 14.29 -2.54
N VAL A 224 6.42 14.08 -2.39
CA VAL A 224 5.77 12.78 -2.64
C VAL A 224 5.99 12.33 -4.08
N ARG A 225 5.76 13.22 -5.06
CA ARG A 225 6.00 12.97 -6.48
C ARG A 225 7.44 12.57 -6.76
N ARG A 226 8.41 13.32 -6.23
CA ARG A 226 9.85 13.02 -6.39
C ARG A 226 10.20 11.63 -5.85
N ARG A 227 9.62 11.19 -4.73
CA ARG A 227 9.88 9.84 -4.20
C ARG A 227 9.34 8.75 -5.12
N TRP A 228 8.11 8.90 -5.61
CA TRP A 228 7.54 7.92 -6.55
C TRP A 228 8.32 7.82 -7.86
N LEU A 229 8.70 8.97 -8.43
CA LEU A 229 9.58 9.00 -9.61
C LEU A 229 10.93 8.34 -9.35
N HIS A 230 11.53 8.62 -8.19
CA HIS A 230 12.79 8.02 -7.81
C HIS A 230 12.71 6.49 -7.77
N LEU A 231 11.61 5.90 -7.29
CA LEU A 231 11.44 4.44 -7.27
C LEU A 231 11.44 3.84 -8.68
N VAL A 232 10.75 4.47 -9.63
CA VAL A 232 10.72 4.02 -11.04
C VAL A 232 12.10 4.14 -11.67
N HIS A 233 12.78 5.28 -11.49
CA HIS A 233 14.13 5.49 -12.01
C HIS A 233 15.16 4.55 -11.40
N ALA A 234 15.08 4.29 -10.10
CA ALA A 234 15.94 3.33 -9.41
C ALA A 234 15.74 1.92 -9.98
N ARG A 235 14.47 1.50 -10.21
CA ARG A 235 14.18 0.20 -10.83
C ARG A 235 14.70 0.11 -12.26
N ARG A 236 14.46 1.12 -13.10
CA ARG A 236 15.01 1.20 -14.46
C ARG A 236 16.54 1.11 -14.48
N SER A 237 17.20 1.85 -13.60
CA SER A 237 18.66 1.82 -13.45
C SER A 237 19.18 0.44 -13.05
N HIS A 238 18.49 -0.26 -12.14
CA HIS A 238 18.82 -1.63 -11.74
C HIS A 238 18.66 -2.63 -12.89
N LEU A 239 17.65 -2.44 -13.73
CA LEU A 239 17.35 -3.27 -14.90
C LEU A 239 18.15 -2.87 -16.15
N GLN A 240 18.87 -1.75 -16.11
CA GLN A 240 19.63 -1.18 -17.22
C GLN A 240 18.76 -0.84 -18.45
N ILE A 241 17.57 -0.28 -18.22
CA ILE A 241 16.61 0.18 -19.25
C ILE A 241 16.24 1.65 -19.09
#